data_AF-A0A2H6IXU1-F1
#
_entry.id   AF-A0A2H6IXU1-F1
#
_cell.length_a   1.000
_cell.length_b   1.000
_cell.length_c   1.000
_cell.angle_alpha   90.00
_cell.angle_beta   90.00
_cell.angle_gamma   90.00
#
_symmetry.space_group_name_H-M   'P 1'
#
loop_
_entity.id
_entity.type
_entity.pdbx_description
1 polymer ?
#
loop_
_entity_poly.entity_id
_entity_poly.type
_entity_poly.pdbx_seq_one_letter_code
_entity_poly.pdbx_strand_id
1 'polypeptide(L)' 'MRCKALTDALMARYGIYVQPINYPTVPRGEECLRLTPSPIHSDEEMDYLIDALNTLWGEMDLARAA' A
#
# COMPACT_ATOMS: atom_id res chain seq x y z
N MET A 1 -3.02 -5.51 -11.33
CA MET A 1 -2.40 -6.72 -10.71
C MET A 1 -1.35 -6.38 -9.64
N ARG A 2 -0.47 -5.40 -9.89
CA ARG A 2 0.59 -5.01 -8.93
C ARG A 2 0.05 -4.54 -7.57
N CYS A 3 -1.07 -3.80 -7.55
CA CYS A 3 -1.70 -3.35 -6.29
C CYS A 3 -2.14 -4.50 -5.38
N LYS A 4 -2.75 -5.57 -5.91
CA LYS A 4 -3.18 -6.71 -5.08
C LYS A 4 -1.97 -7.41 -4.44
N ALA A 5 -0.93 -7.68 -5.24
CA ALA A 5 0.27 -8.34 -4.73
C ALA A 5 0.95 -7.52 -3.62
N LEU A 6 0.97 -6.19 -3.77
CA LEU A 6 1.48 -5.29 -2.74
C LEU A 6 0.66 -5.37 -1.45
N THR A 7 -0.67 -5.31 -1.54
CA THR A 7 -1.54 -5.41 -0.35
C THR A 7 -1.49 -6.79 0.32
N ASP A 8 -1.35 -7.86 -0.47
CA ASP A 8 -1.16 -9.21 0.06
C ASP A 8 0.18 -9.28 0.84
N ALA A 9 1.25 -8.67 0.31
CA ALA A 9 2.56 -8.64 0.96
C ALA A 9 2.58 -7.78 2.23
N LEU A 10 1.90 -6.63 2.23
CA LEU A 10 1.70 -5.78 3.42
C LEU A 10 1.04 -6.58 4.55
N MET A 11 -0.02 -7.32 4.23
CA MET A 11 -0.72 -8.14 5.23
C MET A 11 0.17 -9.29 5.71
N ALA A 12 0.75 -10.06 4.79
CA ALA A 12 1.48 -11.29 5.14
C ALA A 12 2.80 -11.05 5.88
N ARG A 13 3.52 -9.96 5.58
CA ARG A 13 4.86 -9.68 6.13
C ARG A 13 4.87 -8.64 7.24
N TYR A 14 3.95 -7.67 7.17
CA TYR A 14 3.95 -6.52 8.08
C TYR A 14 2.67 -6.44 8.93
N GLY A 15 1.69 -7.33 8.71
CA GLY A 15 0.40 -7.28 9.42
C GLY A 15 -0.43 -6.05 9.08
N ILE A 16 -0.13 -5.37 7.97
CA ILE A 16 -0.79 -4.13 7.55
C ILE A 16 -1.92 -4.48 6.59
N TYR A 17 -3.16 -4.24 7.02
CA TYR A 17 -4.32 -4.42 6.17
C TYR A 17 -4.68 -3.14 5.42
N VAL A 18 -4.55 -3.18 4.09
CA VAL A 18 -4.98 -2.10 3.19
C VAL A 18 -5.77 -2.71 2.03
N GLN A 19 -6.95 -2.17 1.77
CA GLN A 19 -7.77 -2.60 0.65
C GLN A 19 -7.25 -1.96 -0.65
N PRO A 20 -6.86 -2.77 -1.67
CA PRO A 20 -6.56 -2.22 -2.98
C PRO A 20 -7.85 -1.85 -3.70
N ILE A 21 -7.88 -0.70 -4.36
CA ILE A 21 -8.96 -0.30 -5.26
C ILE A 21 -8.53 -0.64 -6.69
N ASN A 22 -9.30 -1.53 -7.33
CA ASN A 22 -9.03 -1.99 -8.69
C ASN A 22 -10.29 -1.81 -9.56
N TYR A 23 -10.20 -2.16 -10.84
CA TYR A 23 -11.36 -2.30 -11.73
C TYR A 23 -12.42 -3.23 -11.11
N PRO A 24 -13.74 -2.93 -11.21
CA PRO A 24 -14.36 -1.82 -11.97
C PRO A 24 -14.50 -0.50 -11.21
N THR A 25 -14.05 -0.41 -9.96
CA THR A 25 -14.19 0.82 -9.15
C THR A 25 -13.37 1.97 -9.71
N VAL A 26 -12.21 1.67 -10.29
CA VAL A 26 -11.35 2.62 -11.02
C VAL A 26 -10.98 2.07 -12.41
N PRO A 27 -10.64 2.93 -13.39
CA PRO A 27 -10.13 2.49 -14.67
C PRO A 27 -8.88 1.60 -14.55
N ARG A 28 -8.66 0.75 -15.54
CA ARG A 28 -7.43 -0.07 -15.60
C ARG A 28 -6.22 0.85 -15.78
N GLY A 29 -5.16 0.62 -15.00
CA GLY A 29 -3.98 1.50 -14.97
C GLY A 29 -4.05 2.60 -13.91
N GLU A 30 -5.23 2.83 -13.33
CA GLU A 30 -5.46 3.81 -12.25
C GLU A 30 -5.70 3.11 -10.90
N GLU A 31 -5.22 1.87 -10.75
CA GLU A 31 -5.32 1.16 -9.48
C GLU A 31 -4.58 1.90 -8.37
N CYS A 32 -5.19 1.97 -7.20
CA CYS A 32 -4.65 2.74 -6.08
C CYS A 32 -4.85 2.05 -4.74
N LEU A 33 -4.02 2.43 -3.77
CA LEU A 33 -4.24 2.13 -2.37
C LEU A 33 -5.03 3.26 -1.73
N ARG A 34 -6.07 2.93 -0.97
CA ARG A 34 -6.82 3.92 -0.20
C ARG A 34 -6.49 3.78 1.27
N LEU A 35 -5.60 4.64 1.75
CA LEU A 35 -5.25 4.77 3.15
C LEU A 35 -6.19 5.76 3.82
N THR A 36 -6.74 5.38 4.97
CA THR A 36 -7.60 6.25 5.80
C THR A 36 -7.05 6.28 7.23
N PRO A 37 -5.89 6.96 7.46
CA PRO A 37 -5.37 7.13 8.81
C PRO A 37 -6.40 7.88 9.66
N SER A 38 -6.40 7.58 10.95
CA SER A 38 -7.33 8.16 11.93
C SER A 38 -6.55 8.58 13.17
N PRO A 39 -7.12 9.43 14.05
CA PRO A 39 -6.38 9.98 15.20
C PRO A 39 -5.87 8.97 16.22
N ILE A 40 -6.29 7.70 16.11
CA ILE A 40 -5.81 6.61 16.96
C ILE A 40 -4.53 5.96 16.42
N HIS A 41 -4.14 6.25 15.18
CA HIS A 41 -2.87 5.79 14.65
C HIS A 41 -1.76 6.71 15.16
N SER A 42 -0.73 6.14 15.78
CA SER A 42 0.42 6.90 16.26
C SER A 42 1.38 7.26 15.13
N ASP A 43 2.29 8.20 15.39
CA ASP A 43 3.35 8.55 14.45
C ASP A 43 4.25 7.34 14.16
N GLU A 44 4.52 6.49 15.17
CA GLU A 44 5.31 5.26 14.99
C GLU A 44 4.61 4.24 14.08
N GLU A 45 3.28 4.12 14.17
CA GLU A 45 2.52 3.23 13.28
C GLU A 45 2.52 3.75 11.83
N MET A 46 2.50 5.08 11.66
CA MET A 46 2.61 5.72 10.36
C MET A 46 4.00 5.51 9.74
N ASP A 47 5.07 5.70 10.53
CA ASP A 47 6.45 5.44 10.09
C ASP A 47 6.63 3.97 9.71
N TYR A 48 6.09 3.04 10.51
CA TYR A 48 6.13 1.61 10.21
C TYR A 48 5.44 1.28 8.86
N LEU A 49 4.29 1.90 8.58
CA LEU A 49 3.61 1.77 7.30
C LEU A 49 4.47 2.31 6.14
N ILE A 50 5.09 3.48 6.31
CA ILE A 50 5.92 4.11 5.28
C ILE A 50 7.15 3.23 4.96
N ASP A 51 7.81 2.68 5.98
CA ASP A 51 8.97 1.81 5.81
C ASP A 51 8.62 0.49 5.11
N ALA A 52 7.49 -0.12 5.49
CA ALA A 52 6.97 -1.31 4.83
C ALA A 52 6.67 -1.06 3.35
N LEU A 53 6.00 0.08 3.05
CA LEU A 53 5.71 0.50 1.69
C LEU A 53 6.98 0.74 0.89
N ASN A 54 7.97 1.46 1.44
CA ASN A 54 9.24 1.75 0.79
C ASN A 54 10.00 0.48 0.40
N THR A 55 10.04 -0.49 1.32
CA THR A 55 10.71 -1.77 1.11
C THR A 55 10.05 -2.53 -0.04
N LEU A 56 8.72 -2.70 0.01
CA LEU A 56 7.98 -3.42 -1.02
C LEU A 56 8.01 -2.68 -2.38
N TRP A 57 8.00 -1.36 -2.39
CA TRP A 57 8.13 -0.57 -3.63
C TRP A 57 9.45 -0.85 -4.35
N GLY A 58 10.54 -0.93 -3.59
CA GLY A 58 11.87 -1.26 -4.12
C GLY A 58 11.97 -2.69 -4.64
N GLU A 59 11.42 -3.66 -3.91
CA GLU A 59 11.41 -5.06 -4.33
C GLU A 59 10.57 -5.32 -5.59
N MET A 60 9.49 -4.56 -5.77
CA MET A 60 8.54 -4.74 -6.88
C MET A 60 8.85 -3.87 -8.10
N ASP A 61 9.96 -3.12 -8.07
CA ASP A 61 10.38 -2.17 -9.13
C ASP A 61 9.24 -1.24 -9.56
N LEU A 62 8.52 -0.70 -8.57
CA LEU A 62 7.41 0.21 -8.81
C LEU A 62 7.95 1.63 -9.01
N ALA A 63 7.45 2.31 -10.04
CA ALA A 63 7.80 3.70 -10.32
C ALA A 63 7.47 4.59 -9.12
N ARG A 64 8.39 5.51 -8.80
CA ARG A 64 8.17 6.58 -7.83
C ARG A 64 7.80 7.85 -8.59
N ALA A 65 6.87 8.63 -8.03
CA ALA A 65 6.65 9.99 -8.49
C ALA A 65 7.92 10.81 -8.23
N ALA A 66 8.26 11.71 -9.16
CA ALA A 66 9.41 12.61 -9.08
C ALA A 66 9.16 13.78 -8.12
#